data_AF-A0A7R9LJ80-F1
#
_entry.id   AF-A0A7R9LJ80-F1
#
_cell.length_a   1.000
_cell.length_b   1.000
_cell.length_c   1.000
_cell.angle_alpha   90.00
_cell.angle_beta   90.00
_cell.angle_gamma   90.00
#
_symmetry.space_group_name_H-M   'P 1'
#
loop_
_entity.id
_entity.type
_entity.pdbx_description
1 polymer ?
#
loop_
_entity_poly.entity_id
_entity_poly.type
_entity_poly.pdbx_seq_one_letter_code
_entity_poly.pdbx_strand_id
1 'polypeptide(L)'
;MASFLIYLAETQTNSQFATIANGMWWSVETLFTVGYGDIVPMSTLGRFVGSIFIIIGYWLYALPVEIIGAGLALRLQKMETDVKHNPQLIPAVILIQSYWRCYASNHRSLFQTTWYIPHNRVIVDRNQRNVVRFIRTVKLLAAKQAFKTMCRKTDIHFAYKSTHTEHRQIVNRIKLMQFEIKGVEERLIELSRI
;
A
#
# COMPACT_ATOMS: atom_id res chain seq x y z
N MET A 1 19.90 -23.37 29.26
CA MET A 1 19.41 -23.15 30.63
C MET A 1 18.52 -24.29 31.10
N ALA A 2 17.42 -24.60 30.38
CA ALA A 2 16.60 -25.79 30.68
C ALA A 2 17.42 -27.10 30.73
N SER A 3 18.30 -27.28 29.74
CA SER A 3 19.21 -28.43 29.62
C SER A 3 20.20 -28.59 30.79
N PHE A 4 20.62 -27.49 31.41
CA PHE A 4 21.53 -27.52 32.55
C PHE A 4 20.77 -27.84 33.85
N LEU A 5 19.60 -27.24 34.04
CA LEU A 5 18.78 -27.45 35.23
C LEU A 5 18.18 -28.85 35.29
N ILE A 6 17.75 -29.40 34.14
CA ILE A 6 17.26 -30.78 34.07
C ILE A 6 18.40 -31.79 34.32
N TYR A 7 19.60 -31.50 33.81
CA TYR A 7 20.78 -32.32 34.07
C TYR A 7 21.11 -32.35 35.57
N LEU A 8 21.14 -31.20 36.24
CA LEU A 8 21.36 -31.17 37.70
C LEU A 8 20.27 -31.90 38.49
N ALA A 9 19.01 -31.84 38.03
CA ALA A 9 17.89 -32.51 38.67
C ALA A 9 17.88 -34.04 38.49
N GLU A 10 18.37 -34.53 37.35
CA GLU A 10 18.25 -35.95 36.95
C GLU A 10 19.56 -36.73 37.03
N THR A 11 20.74 -36.08 37.09
CA THR A 11 22.06 -36.75 37.00
C THR A 11 22.27 -37.85 38.06
N GLN A 12 21.67 -37.73 39.25
CA GLN A 12 21.78 -38.74 40.31
C GLN A 12 20.73 -39.86 40.23
N THR A 13 19.66 -39.66 39.47
CA THR A 13 18.48 -40.55 39.47
C THR A 13 18.29 -41.29 38.15
N ASN A 14 18.78 -40.74 37.04
CA ASN A 14 18.61 -41.30 35.71
C ASN A 14 19.94 -41.37 34.95
N SER A 15 20.36 -42.57 34.58
CA SER A 15 21.58 -42.81 33.78
C SER A 15 21.49 -42.29 32.35
N GLN A 16 20.28 -42.01 31.84
CA GLN A 16 20.08 -41.41 30.51
C GLN A 16 20.59 -39.97 30.46
N PHE A 17 20.62 -39.25 31.59
CA PHE A 17 21.19 -37.90 31.71
C PHE A 17 22.67 -37.94 32.14
N ALA A 18 23.47 -38.81 31.53
CA ALA A 18 24.90 -38.97 31.84
C ALA A 18 25.76 -37.74 31.50
N THR A 19 25.36 -36.96 30.48
CA THR A 19 26.10 -35.76 30.06
C THR A 19 25.15 -34.59 29.83
N ILE A 20 25.67 -33.36 29.89
CA ILE A 20 24.90 -32.16 29.58
C ILE A 20 24.38 -32.14 28.14
N ALA A 21 25.07 -32.83 27.22
CA ALA A 21 24.65 -32.98 25.82
C ALA A 21 23.31 -33.74 25.70
N ASN A 22 23.11 -34.78 26.52
CA ASN A 22 21.85 -35.53 26.58
C ASN A 22 20.71 -34.65 27.09
N GLY A 23 20.97 -33.81 28.09
CA GLY A 23 20.01 -32.80 28.57
C GLY A 23 19.68 -31.74 27.52
N MET A 24 20.65 -31.39 26.66
CA MET A 24 20.44 -30.48 25.53
C MET A 24 19.59 -31.14 24.44
N TRP A 25 19.87 -32.39 24.08
CA TRP A 25 19.06 -33.16 23.13
C TRP A 25 17.59 -33.21 23.58
N TRP A 26 17.34 -33.65 24.82
CA TRP A 26 16.01 -33.67 25.42
C TRP A 26 15.30 -32.30 25.36
N SER A 27 16.03 -31.24 25.69
CA SER A 27 15.47 -29.89 25.69
C SER A 27 15.05 -29.43 24.28
N VAL A 28 15.82 -29.79 23.25
CA VAL A 28 15.54 -29.42 21.86
C VAL A 28 14.34 -30.20 21.33
N GLU A 29 14.31 -31.52 21.48
CA GLU A 29 13.17 -32.33 21.00
C GLU A 29 11.86 -31.96 21.70
N THR A 30 11.93 -31.61 22.98
CA THR A 30 10.75 -31.28 23.78
C THR A 30 10.26 -29.86 23.45
N LEU A 31 11.18 -28.90 23.24
CA LEU A 31 10.82 -27.54 22.84
C LEU A 31 10.14 -27.47 21.48
N PHE A 32 10.58 -28.29 20.52
CA PHE A 32 9.95 -28.40 19.20
C PHE A 32 8.75 -29.35 19.16
N THR A 33 8.29 -29.83 20.32
CA THR A 33 7.16 -30.76 20.44
C THR A 33 7.31 -32.05 19.64
N VAL A 34 8.55 -32.48 19.37
CA VAL A 34 8.85 -33.74 18.67
C VAL A 34 8.69 -34.92 19.62
N GLY A 35 9.38 -34.85 20.76
CA GLY A 35 9.27 -35.83 21.86
C GLY A 35 9.49 -37.28 21.44
N TYR A 36 10.71 -37.66 21.05
CA TYR A 36 11.01 -39.04 20.68
C TYR A 36 10.85 -40.01 21.86
N GLY A 37 11.08 -39.52 23.08
CA GLY A 37 10.91 -40.31 24.30
C GLY A 37 12.06 -41.27 24.59
N ASP A 38 13.20 -41.08 23.93
CA ASP A 38 14.46 -41.79 24.18
C ASP A 38 15.11 -41.38 25.51
N ILE A 39 14.99 -40.10 25.87
CA ILE A 39 15.48 -39.54 27.13
C ILE A 39 14.34 -38.81 27.82
N VAL A 40 13.99 -39.18 29.06
CA VAL A 40 12.84 -38.57 29.77
C VAL A 40 13.16 -38.38 31.26
N PRO A 41 12.84 -37.22 31.87
CA PRO A 41 13.03 -37.03 33.30
C PRO A 41 12.15 -38.00 34.12
N MET A 42 12.79 -38.77 35.00
CA MET A 42 12.12 -39.73 35.87
C MET A 42 11.85 -39.14 37.26
N SER A 43 12.68 -38.22 37.73
CA SER A 43 12.53 -37.56 39.03
C SER A 43 11.33 -36.62 39.04
N THR A 44 10.62 -36.59 40.18
CA THR A 44 9.51 -35.66 40.42
C THR A 44 9.96 -34.20 40.26
N LEU A 45 11.18 -33.88 40.69
CA LEU A 45 11.74 -32.53 40.57
C LEU A 45 12.10 -32.19 39.12
N GLY A 46 12.66 -33.13 38.37
CA GLY A 46 12.97 -32.93 36.96
C GLY A 46 11.72 -32.74 36.11
N ARG A 47 10.65 -33.50 36.38
CA ARG A 47 9.34 -33.31 35.73
C ARG A 47 8.73 -31.94 36.00
N PHE A 48 8.81 -31.44 37.24
CA PHE A 48 8.31 -30.11 37.59
C PHE A 48 9.09 -29.00 36.87
N VAL A 49 10.42 -29.06 36.93
CA VAL A 49 11.30 -28.10 36.24
C VAL A 49 11.09 -28.14 34.73
N GLY A 50 11.04 -29.33 34.14
CA GLY A 50 10.79 -29.53 32.72
C GLY A 50 9.46 -28.92 32.28
N SER A 51 8.38 -29.15 33.05
CA SER A 51 7.05 -28.62 32.74
C SER A 51 7.04 -27.09 32.68
N ILE A 52 7.69 -26.42 33.64
CA ILE A 52 7.78 -24.95 33.65
C ILE A 52 8.54 -24.43 32.43
N PHE A 53 9.67 -25.06 32.09
CA PHE A 53 10.48 -24.64 30.95
C PHE A 53 9.80 -24.88 29.60
N ILE A 54 9.02 -25.95 29.47
CA ILE A 54 8.22 -26.20 28.25
C ILE A 54 7.21 -25.09 28.05
N ILE A 55 6.48 -24.71 29.11
CA ILE A 55 5.50 -23.62 29.03
C ILE A 55 6.19 -22.33 28.60
N ILE A 56 7.25 -21.92 29.29
CA ILE A 56 7.99 -20.68 28.97
C ILE A 56 8.61 -20.73 27.56
N GLY A 57 9.19 -21.86 27.18
CA GLY A 57 9.80 -22.06 25.86
C GLY A 57 8.78 -21.94 24.72
N TYR A 58 7.58 -22.48 24.93
CA TYR A 58 6.49 -22.37 23.96
C TYR A 58 6.05 -20.91 23.75
N TRP A 59 5.90 -20.11 24.82
CA TRP A 59 5.57 -18.68 24.71
C TRP A 59 6.59 -17.91 23.87
N LEU A 60 7.87 -18.23 24.00
CA LEU A 60 8.94 -17.57 23.23
C LEU A 60 8.97 -18.03 21.76
N TYR A 61 8.64 -19.29 21.49
CA TYR A 61 8.57 -19.82 20.13
C TYR A 61 7.33 -19.33 19.36
N ALA A 62 6.23 -19.05 20.05
CA ALA A 62 5.00 -18.54 19.43
C ALA A 62 5.18 -17.16 18.78
N LEU A 63 5.95 -16.26 19.41
CA LEU A 63 6.14 -14.89 18.94
C LEU A 63 6.64 -14.76 17.50
N PRO A 64 7.72 -15.41 17.05
CA PRO A 64 8.17 -15.29 15.66
C PRO A 64 7.14 -15.82 14.66
N VAL A 65 6.42 -16.90 15.00
CA VAL A 65 5.37 -17.48 14.16
C VAL A 65 4.19 -16.51 14.03
N GLU A 66 3.75 -15.93 15.15
CA GLU A 66 2.67 -14.95 15.21
C GLU A 66 3.00 -13.66 14.44
N ILE A 67 4.23 -13.14 14.56
CA ILE A 67 4.67 -11.93 13.85
C ILE A 67 4.60 -12.15 12.33
N ILE A 68 5.05 -13.31 11.85
CA ILE A 68 5.00 -13.64 10.41
C ILE A 68 3.55 -13.78 9.95
N GLY A 69 2.71 -14.47 10.73
CA GLY A 69 1.29 -14.63 10.44
C GLY A 69 0.54 -13.30 10.35
N ALA A 70 0.73 -12.43 11.34
CA ALA A 70 0.14 -11.10 11.37
C ALA A 70 0.64 -10.23 10.20
N GLY A 71 1.94 -10.29 9.89
CA GLY A 71 2.53 -9.58 8.75
C GLY A 71 1.94 -10.02 7.41
N LEU A 72 1.68 -11.31 7.23
CA LEU A 72 1.04 -11.84 6.03
C LEU A 72 -0.43 -11.43 5.95
N ALA A 73 -1.18 -11.58 7.03
CA ALA A 73 -2.60 -11.21 7.09
C ALA A 73 -2.81 -9.72 6.73
N LEU A 74 -2.00 -8.83 7.31
CA LEU A 74 -2.04 -7.40 7.01
C LEU A 74 -1.69 -7.11 5.54
N ARG A 75 -0.74 -7.84 4.95
CA ARG A 75 -0.39 -7.68 3.53
C ARG A 75 -1.52 -8.14 2.62
N LEU A 76 -2.15 -9.28 2.91
CA LEU A 76 -3.26 -9.80 2.12
C LEU A 76 -4.45 -8.84 2.14
N GLN A 77 -4.83 -8.36 3.33
CA GLN A 77 -5.90 -7.36 3.47
C GLN A 77 -5.58 -6.09 2.67
N LYS A 78 -4.33 -5.63 2.71
CA LYS A 78 -3.90 -4.46 1.93
C LYS A 78 -3.96 -4.70 0.42
N MET A 79 -3.54 -5.86 -0.05
CA MET A 79 -3.63 -6.24 -1.46
C MET A 79 -5.07 -6.24 -1.96
N GLU A 80 -6.02 -6.76 -1.18
CA GLU A 80 -7.44 -6.73 -1.53
C GLU A 80 -7.96 -5.30 -1.70
N THR A 81 -7.56 -4.37 -0.82
CA THR A 81 -7.91 -2.95 -0.95
C THR A 81 -7.27 -2.28 -2.16
N ASP A 82 -6.00 -2.59 -2.45
CA ASP A 82 -5.26 -2.04 -3.59
C ASP A 82 -5.76 -2.59 -4.94
N VAL A 83 -6.23 -3.84 -5.00
CA VAL A 83 -6.82 -4.42 -6.22
C VAL A 83 -8.14 -3.73 -6.57
N LYS A 84 -8.96 -3.38 -5.57
CA LYS A 84 -10.23 -2.66 -5.77
C LYS A 84 -10.02 -1.23 -6.26
N HIS A 85 -8.90 -0.60 -5.92
CA HIS A 85 -8.60 0.77 -6.30
C HIS A 85 -7.27 0.78 -7.07
N ASN A 86 -7.32 0.72 -8.41
CA ASN A 86 -6.13 0.87 -9.25
C ASN A 86 -5.99 2.34 -9.72
N PRO A 87 -5.40 3.24 -8.91
CA PRO A 87 -5.31 4.66 -9.23
C PRO A 87 -4.34 4.96 -10.37
N GLN A 88 -3.60 3.96 -10.85
CA GLN A 88 -2.57 4.13 -11.89
C GLN A 88 -3.14 4.06 -13.31
N LEU A 89 -4.35 3.50 -13.47
CA LEU A 89 -4.98 3.33 -14.78
C LEU A 89 -5.22 4.67 -15.48
N ILE A 90 -5.84 5.62 -14.80
CA ILE A 90 -6.20 6.92 -15.38
C ILE A 90 -4.95 7.74 -15.77
N PRO A 91 -3.94 7.92 -14.89
CA PRO A 91 -2.70 8.60 -15.24
C PRO A 91 -1.93 7.91 -16.38
N ALA A 92 -1.90 6.58 -16.42
CA ALA A 92 -1.27 5.81 -17.50
C ALA A 92 -1.94 6.07 -18.85
N VAL A 93 -3.28 6.03 -18.88
CA VAL A 93 -4.06 6.32 -20.08
C VAL A 93 -3.80 7.74 -20.58
N ILE A 94 -3.79 8.73 -19.67
CA ILE A 94 -3.50 10.13 -20.01
C ILE A 94 -2.07 10.26 -20.58
N LEU A 95 -1.10 9.55 -20.00
CA LEU A 95 0.27 9.53 -20.50
C LEU A 95 0.33 8.98 -21.93
N ILE A 96 -0.27 7.82 -22.19
CA ILE A 96 -0.30 7.19 -23.52
C ILE A 96 -1.00 8.11 -24.53
N GLN A 97 -2.16 8.65 -24.17
CA GLN A 97 -2.92 9.56 -25.04
C GLN A 97 -2.14 10.85 -25.33
N SER A 98 -1.48 11.43 -24.34
CA SER A 98 -0.66 12.64 -24.51
C SER A 98 0.59 12.37 -25.34
N TYR A 99 1.19 11.19 -25.20
CA TYR A 99 2.34 10.74 -25.98
C TYR A 99 1.99 10.60 -27.45
N TRP A 100 0.90 9.90 -27.76
CA TRP A 100 0.38 9.79 -29.13
C TRP A 100 0.06 11.16 -29.74
N ARG A 101 -0.62 12.04 -29.00
CA ARG A 101 -0.95 13.40 -29.47
C ARG A 101 0.30 14.24 -29.76
N CYS A 102 1.37 14.08 -28.98
CA CYS A 102 2.65 14.74 -29.21
C CYS A 102 3.35 14.16 -30.45
N TYR A 103 3.38 12.83 -30.59
CA TYR A 103 3.97 12.12 -31.72
C TYR A 103 3.27 12.46 -33.04
N ALA A 104 1.94 12.42 -33.06
CA ALA A 104 1.13 12.79 -34.23
C ALA A 104 1.38 14.25 -34.66
N SER A 105 1.81 15.13 -33.75
CA SER A 105 2.05 16.56 -34.02
C SER A 105 3.40 16.86 -34.69
N ASN A 106 4.22 15.84 -34.96
CA ASN A 106 5.58 16.00 -35.50
C ASN A 106 5.58 16.62 -36.91
N HIS A 107 6.72 17.17 -37.35
CA HIS A 107 6.87 17.93 -38.60
C HIS A 107 6.51 17.13 -39.87
N ARG A 108 6.48 15.79 -39.79
CA ARG A 108 6.12 14.88 -40.87
C ARG A 108 4.61 14.61 -41.01
N SER A 109 3.78 15.13 -40.11
CA SER A 109 2.35 14.83 -40.09
C SER A 109 1.59 15.70 -41.08
N LEU A 110 1.26 15.10 -42.24
CA LEU A 110 0.56 15.76 -43.35
C LEU A 110 -0.97 15.71 -43.23
N PHE A 111 -1.52 14.86 -42.35
CA PHE A 111 -2.96 14.66 -42.23
C PHE A 111 -3.66 15.82 -41.51
N GLN A 112 -4.70 16.37 -42.14
CA GLN A 112 -5.54 17.45 -41.57
C GLN A 112 -6.26 17.03 -40.28
N THR A 113 -6.59 15.74 -40.15
CA THR A 113 -7.26 15.15 -38.98
C THR A 113 -6.47 15.31 -37.68
N THR A 114 -5.14 15.33 -37.75
CA THR A 114 -4.26 15.56 -36.59
C THR A 114 -4.42 16.94 -35.96
N TRP A 115 -4.87 17.91 -36.77
CA TRP A 115 -5.02 19.33 -36.42
C TRP A 115 -6.47 19.74 -36.18
N TYR A 116 -7.40 18.78 -36.26
CA TYR A 116 -8.80 18.98 -35.93
C TYR A 116 -9.02 18.86 -34.42
N ILE A 117 -9.62 19.88 -33.80
CA ILE A 117 -9.97 19.87 -32.38
C ILE A 117 -11.48 19.59 -32.25
N PRO A 118 -11.89 18.42 -31.74
CA PRO A 118 -13.31 18.03 -31.72
C PRO A 118 -14.18 18.96 -30.86
N HIS A 119 -13.66 19.44 -29.73
CA HIS A 119 -14.43 20.20 -28.76
C HIS A 119 -14.86 21.59 -29.27
N ASN A 120 -13.98 22.25 -30.04
CA ASN A 120 -14.26 23.56 -30.63
C ASN A 120 -14.70 23.47 -32.10
N ARG A 121 -14.65 22.28 -32.72
CA ARG A 121 -14.84 22.07 -34.17
C ARG A 121 -13.98 23.00 -35.04
N VAL A 122 -12.77 23.34 -34.58
CA VAL A 122 -11.82 24.23 -35.30
C VAL A 122 -10.63 23.43 -35.82
N ILE A 123 -10.20 23.75 -37.05
CA ILE A 123 -8.95 23.27 -37.64
C ILE A 123 -7.85 24.29 -37.34
N VAL A 124 -6.73 23.82 -36.77
CA VAL A 124 -5.60 24.69 -36.39
C VAL A 124 -4.85 25.18 -37.64
N ASP A 125 -4.80 26.49 -37.79
CA ASP A 125 -4.08 27.16 -38.87
C ASP A 125 -2.55 26.97 -38.77
N ARG A 126 -1.84 27.05 -39.91
CA ARG A 126 -0.41 26.72 -40.05
C ARG A 126 0.48 27.54 -39.13
N ASN A 127 0.15 28.83 -38.93
CA ASN A 127 0.88 29.73 -38.03
C ASN A 127 0.76 29.34 -36.55
N GLN A 128 -0.35 28.71 -36.14
CA GLN A 128 -0.59 28.32 -34.75
C GLN A 128 -0.10 26.90 -34.41
N ARG A 129 0.41 26.13 -35.40
CA ARG A 129 0.87 24.75 -35.18
C ARG A 129 2.07 24.65 -34.24
N ASN A 130 2.96 25.64 -34.24
CA ASN A 130 4.11 25.67 -33.32
C ASN A 130 3.66 25.83 -31.87
N VAL A 131 2.67 26.68 -31.62
CA VAL A 131 2.06 26.88 -30.31
C VAL A 131 1.36 25.59 -29.84
N VAL A 132 0.60 24.94 -30.72
CA VAL A 132 -0.09 23.68 -30.39
C VAL A 132 0.89 22.54 -30.10
N ARG A 133 2.03 22.46 -30.81
CA ARG A 133 3.11 21.51 -30.50
C ARG A 133 3.67 21.76 -29.11
N PHE A 134 3.99 23.02 -28.80
CA PHE A 134 4.51 23.39 -27.48
C PHE A 134 3.53 22.99 -26.36
N ILE A 135 2.24 23.30 -26.51
CA ILE A 135 1.20 22.92 -25.54
C ILE A 135 1.11 21.40 -25.39
N ARG A 136 1.18 20.62 -26.48
CA ARG A 136 1.15 19.14 -26.43
C ARG A 136 2.38 18.57 -25.72
N THR A 137 3.57 19.13 -25.96
CA THR A 137 4.81 18.76 -25.26
C THR A 137 4.71 19.05 -23.77
N VAL A 138 4.22 20.23 -23.38
CA VAL A 138 3.99 20.59 -21.97
C VAL A 138 2.98 19.63 -21.31
N LYS A 139 1.88 19.29 -21.99
CA LYS A 139 0.90 18.31 -21.49
C LYS A 139 1.49 16.91 -21.33
N LEU A 140 2.35 16.49 -22.25
CA LEU A 140 3.07 15.22 -22.15
C LEU A 140 4.04 15.21 -20.94
N LEU A 141 4.80 16.29 -20.74
CA LEU A 141 5.70 16.41 -19.60
C LEU A 141 4.93 16.42 -18.26
N ALA A 142 3.81 17.14 -18.20
CA ALA A 142 2.93 17.15 -17.04
C ALA A 142 2.33 15.76 -16.76
N ALA A 143 1.86 15.06 -17.79
CA ALA A 143 1.35 13.69 -17.67
C ALA A 143 2.44 12.71 -17.21
N LYS A 144 3.66 12.84 -17.70
CA LYS A 144 4.82 12.03 -17.29
C LYS A 144 5.17 12.26 -15.83
N GLN A 145 5.16 13.51 -15.38
CA GLN A 145 5.40 13.87 -13.98
C GLN A 145 4.28 13.35 -13.07
N ALA A 146 3.02 13.47 -13.50
CA ALA A 146 1.87 12.96 -12.75
C ALA A 146 1.94 11.43 -12.61
N PHE A 147 2.21 10.71 -13.70
CA PHE A 147 2.39 9.25 -13.67
C PHE A 147 3.53 8.82 -12.75
N LYS A 148 4.70 9.49 -12.85
CA LYS A 148 5.86 9.22 -11.97
C LYS A 148 5.53 9.44 -10.49
N THR A 149 4.71 10.44 -10.19
CA THR A 149 4.29 10.76 -8.81
C THR A 149 3.32 9.70 -8.28
N MET A 150 2.44 9.15 -9.13
CA MET A 150 1.49 8.09 -8.77
C MET A 150 2.14 6.71 -8.62
N CYS A 151 3.22 6.44 -9.34
CA CYS A 151 4.02 5.21 -9.16
C CYS A 151 4.87 5.23 -7.87
N ARG A 152 5.02 6.38 -7.21
CA ARG A 152 5.67 6.49 -5.90
C ARG A 152 4.62 6.17 -4.83
N LYS A 153 4.96 5.28 -3.87
CA LYS A 153 4.05 4.78 -2.81
C LYS A 153 3.13 5.88 -2.26
N THR A 154 1.88 5.52 -2.00
CA THR A 154 0.87 6.37 -1.36
C THR A 154 1.39 6.85 -0.01
N ASP A 155 1.91 8.07 -0.02
CA ASP A 155 2.35 8.80 1.15
C ASP A 155 1.11 9.35 1.87
N ILE A 156 1.14 9.52 3.19
CA ILE A 156 0.07 10.18 3.96
C ILE A 156 -0.27 11.57 3.40
N HIS A 157 0.72 12.21 2.78
CA HIS A 157 0.59 13.46 2.06
C HIS A 157 -0.38 13.37 0.86
N PHE A 158 -0.47 12.23 0.17
CA PHE A 158 -1.40 12.05 -0.94
C PHE A 158 -2.85 12.03 -0.44
N ALA A 159 -3.12 11.31 0.65
CA ALA A 159 -4.43 11.28 1.28
C ALA A 159 -4.86 12.69 1.73
N TYR A 160 -3.97 13.40 2.43
CA TYR A 160 -4.21 14.80 2.83
C TYR A 160 -4.49 15.72 1.63
N LYS A 161 -3.72 15.58 0.54
CA LYS A 161 -3.89 16.40 -0.66
C LYS A 161 -5.20 16.08 -1.39
N SER A 162 -5.66 14.83 -1.41
CA SER A 162 -6.96 14.44 -1.99
C SER A 162 -8.09 15.14 -1.24
N THR A 163 -8.14 14.98 0.09
CA THR A 163 -9.15 15.59 0.95
C THR A 163 -9.18 17.12 0.81
N HIS A 164 -8.01 17.76 0.78
CA HIS A 164 -7.94 19.22 0.62
C HIS A 164 -8.45 19.70 -0.75
N THR A 165 -8.15 18.96 -1.81
CA THR A 165 -8.60 19.30 -3.17
C THR A 165 -10.11 19.14 -3.31
N GLU A 166 -10.67 18.07 -2.75
CA GLU A 166 -12.11 17.80 -2.71
C GLU A 166 -12.86 18.91 -1.96
N HIS A 167 -12.40 19.28 -0.76
CA HIS A 167 -12.98 20.40 -0.01
C HIS A 167 -12.97 21.70 -0.82
N ARG A 168 -11.85 22.01 -1.50
CA ARG A 168 -11.75 23.21 -2.33
C ARG A 168 -12.76 23.20 -3.48
N GLN A 169 -12.99 22.05 -4.12
CA GLN A 169 -13.99 21.93 -5.18
C GLN A 169 -15.41 22.12 -4.66
N ILE A 170 -15.74 21.53 -3.51
CA ILE A 170 -17.06 21.70 -2.87
C ILE A 170 -17.30 23.16 -2.53
N VAL A 171 -16.34 23.82 -1.89
CA VAL A 171 -16.45 25.25 -1.54
C VAL A 171 -16.62 26.12 -2.79
N ASN A 172 -15.87 25.84 -3.87
CA ASN A 172 -16.02 26.58 -5.13
C ASN A 172 -17.42 26.39 -5.73
N ARG A 173 -17.97 25.18 -5.71
CA ARG A 173 -19.35 24.92 -6.19
C ARG A 173 -20.38 25.64 -5.34
N ILE A 174 -20.23 25.66 -4.01
CA ILE A 174 -21.13 26.39 -3.11
C ILE A 174 -21.10 27.89 -3.41
N LYS A 175 -19.92 28.49 -3.55
CA LYS A 175 -19.79 29.90 -3.91
C LYS A 175 -20.46 30.22 -5.24
N LEU A 176 -20.35 29.32 -6.22
CA LEU A 176 -20.96 29.48 -7.53
C LEU A 176 -22.49 29.40 -7.44
N MET A 177 -23.05 28.45 -6.68
CA MET A 177 -24.49 28.38 -6.42
C MET A 177 -25.01 29.62 -5.70
N GLN A 178 -24.28 30.13 -4.71
CA GLN A 178 -24.64 31.36 -3.99
C GLN A 178 -24.64 32.59 -4.91
N PHE A 179 -23.69 32.66 -5.86
CA PHE A 179 -23.65 33.72 -6.86
C PHE A 179 -24.85 33.67 -7.80
N GLU A 180 -25.21 32.49 -8.30
CA GLU A 180 -26.39 32.30 -9.15
C GLU A 180 -27.70 32.67 -8.43
N ILE A 181 -27.85 32.28 -7.16
CA ILE A 181 -29.02 32.63 -6.34
C ILE A 181 -29.16 34.14 -6.19
N LYS A 182 -28.08 34.84 -5.83
CA LYS A 182 -28.09 36.32 -5.73
C LYS A 182 -28.46 36.98 -7.06
N GLY A 183 -27.93 36.48 -8.17
CA GLY A 183 -28.28 36.99 -9.50
C GLY A 183 -29.75 36.75 -9.87
N VAL A 184 -30.38 35.68 -9.38
CA VAL A 184 -31.82 35.44 -9.54
C VAL A 184 -32.65 36.39 -8.66
N GLU A 185 -32.25 36.60 -7.40
CA GLU A 185 -32.93 37.54 -6.50
C GLU A 185 -32.92 38.97 -7.05
N GLU A 186 -31.78 39.45 -7.56
CA GLU A 186 -31.67 40.78 -8.17
C GLU A 186 -32.60 40.94 -9.38
N ARG A 187 -32.68 39.92 -10.24
CA ARG A 187 -33.61 39.92 -11.39
C ARG A 187 -35.07 39.91 -10.97
N LEU A 188 -35.43 39.18 -9.90
CA LEU A 188 -36.80 39.17 -9.37
C LEU A 188 -37.18 40.52 -8.77
N ILE A 189 -36.24 41.19 -8.08
CA ILE A 189 -36.46 42.52 -7.52
C ILE A 189 -36.68 43.56 -8.64
N GLU A 190 -35.91 43.51 -9.73
CA GLU A 190 -36.14 44.38 -10.90
C GLU A 190 -37.51 44.15 -11.54
N LEU A 191 -37.93 42.88 -11.72
CA LEU A 191 -39.24 42.55 -12.28
C LEU A 191 -40.40 42.98 -11.37
N SER A 192 -40.22 42.97 -10.04
CA SER A 192 -41.24 43.43 -9.09
C SER A 192 -41.40 44.95 -9.02
N ARG A 193 -40.48 45.70 -9.61
CA ARG A 193 -40.47 47.17 -9.61
C ARG A 193 -41.13 47.79 -10.86
N ILE A 194 -41.53 46.93 -11.82
CA ILE A 194 -42.31 47.29 -13.02
C ILE A 194 -43.78 47.02 -12.74
#